data_AF-A0A835HIL3-F1
#
_entry.id   AF-A0A835HIL3-F1
#
_cell.length_a   1.000
_cell.length_b   1.000
_cell.length_c   1.000
_cell.angle_alpha   90.00
_cell.angle_beta   90.00
_cell.angle_gamma   90.00
#
_symmetry.space_group_name_H-M   'P 1'
#
loop_
_entity.id
_entity.type
_entity.pdbx_description
1 polymer ?
#
loop_
_entity_poly.entity_id
_entity_poly.type
_entity_poly.pdbx_seq_one_letter_code
_entity_poly.pdbx_strand_id
1 'polypeptide(L)'
;MLLPVGSIITKAAPKLAWFQDVESILNHHLAGLLGLGPLSWAGHQVHVSLPINQFLDVFGVDPKEIPLPHEFILNRDLLAQLYLSFAEGATPFFTLNWSKYAEFLTFRGGLDPVTVGLWLTDVAHHHLAIAIIFLIAGRMYRTNWGIGHGLKDILEAHKGPFTGQGHKGLYEILTTSWHAQLSLNLAVLGLVSISVVGVTNPLLRIWQKEIIKKELQYKDLH
;
A
#
# COMPACT_ATOMS: atom_id res chain seq x y z
N MET A 1 -14.89 29.28 -23.53
CA MET A 1 -15.23 29.97 -22.27
C MET A 1 -14.31 29.43 -21.19
N LEU A 2 -13.11 29.99 -21.05
CA LEU A 2 -12.14 29.60 -20.03
C LEU A 2 -12.45 30.42 -18.77
N LEU A 3 -12.85 29.76 -17.68
CA LEU A 3 -13.00 30.45 -16.40
C LEU A 3 -11.60 30.92 -15.95
N PRO A 4 -11.45 32.19 -15.52
CA PRO A 4 -10.17 32.66 -15.02
C PRO A 4 -9.81 31.87 -13.75
N VAL A 5 -8.58 31.37 -13.70
CA VAL A 5 -8.00 30.56 -12.62
C VAL A 5 -8.21 31.16 -11.22
N GLY A 6 -8.36 32.49 -11.12
CA GLY A 6 -8.67 33.20 -9.87
C GLY A 6 -10.10 33.01 -9.32
N SER A 7 -11.07 32.56 -10.13
CA SER A 7 -12.48 32.46 -9.71
C SER A 7 -12.82 31.18 -8.92
N ILE A 8 -11.99 30.14 -9.04
CA ILE A 8 -12.24 28.85 -8.37
C ILE A 8 -11.71 28.87 -6.93
N ILE A 9 -10.54 29.46 -6.70
CA ILE A 9 -9.92 29.55 -5.38
C ILE A 9 -10.78 30.36 -4.40
N THR A 10 -11.42 31.44 -4.85
CA THR A 10 -12.24 32.30 -3.99
C THR A 10 -13.56 31.67 -3.55
N LYS A 11 -14.11 30.73 -4.34
CA LYS A 11 -15.41 30.11 -4.04
C LYS A 11 -15.32 28.96 -3.02
N ALA A 12 -14.18 28.27 -2.95
CA ALA A 12 -14.01 27.07 -2.13
C ALA A 12 -12.78 27.15 -1.20
N ALA A 13 -12.27 28.35 -0.90
CA ALA A 13 -11.16 28.54 0.02
C ALA A 13 -11.49 28.00 1.43
N PRO A 14 -10.77 26.98 1.93
CA PRO A 14 -10.98 26.48 3.28
C PRO A 14 -10.52 27.50 4.32
N LYS A 15 -11.13 27.45 5.50
CA LYS A 15 -10.71 28.27 6.65
C LYS A 15 -9.46 27.67 7.31
N LEU A 16 -8.71 28.47 8.06
CA LEU A 16 -7.52 28.01 8.81
C LEU A 16 -7.82 26.80 9.71
N ALA A 17 -8.99 26.79 10.36
CA ALA A 17 -9.42 25.66 11.20
C ALA A 17 -9.44 24.32 10.45
N TRP A 18 -9.71 24.31 9.15
CA TRP A 18 -9.66 23.09 8.33
C TRP A 18 -8.22 22.59 8.16
N PHE A 19 -7.26 23.50 7.95
CA PHE A 19 -5.84 23.14 7.83
C PHE A 19 -5.21 22.70 9.16
N GLN A 20 -5.78 23.14 10.29
CA GLN A 20 -5.30 22.83 11.63
C GLN A 20 -6.03 21.65 12.30
N ASP A 21 -7.03 21.06 11.64
CA ASP A 21 -7.71 19.85 12.09
C ASP A 21 -6.84 18.61 11.81
N VAL A 22 -5.74 18.50 12.57
CA VAL A 22 -4.71 17.48 12.35
C VAL A 22 -5.18 16.08 12.66
N GLU A 23 -6.07 15.88 13.65
CA GLU A 23 -6.67 14.58 13.92
C GLU A 23 -7.49 14.08 12.73
N SER A 24 -8.29 14.96 12.11
CA SER A 24 -9.01 14.61 10.89
C SER A 24 -8.07 14.32 9.73
N ILE A 25 -7.06 15.16 9.51
CA ILE A 25 -6.04 14.95 8.46
C ILE A 25 -5.35 13.59 8.64
N LEU A 26 -4.91 13.25 9.85
CA LEU A 26 -4.24 11.99 10.16
C LEU A 26 -5.16 10.79 9.91
N ASN A 27 -6.41 10.85 10.38
CA ASN A 27 -7.37 9.77 10.14
C ASN A 27 -7.66 9.57 8.65
N HIS A 28 -7.85 10.65 7.89
CA HIS A 28 -8.12 10.57 6.45
C HIS A 28 -6.90 10.11 5.66
N HIS A 29 -5.69 10.56 6.00
CA HIS A 29 -4.49 10.10 5.30
C HIS A 29 -4.13 8.66 5.66
N LEU A 30 -4.23 8.25 6.92
CA LEU A 30 -3.96 6.87 7.32
C LEU A 30 -5.00 5.93 6.74
N ALA A 31 -6.29 6.10 7.03
CA ALA A 31 -7.30 5.15 6.55
C ALA A 31 -7.64 5.34 5.06
N GLY A 32 -7.77 6.58 4.61
CA GLY A 32 -8.15 6.88 3.23
C GLY A 32 -6.98 6.68 2.27
N LEU A 33 -5.94 7.51 2.37
CA LEU A 33 -4.83 7.48 1.42
C LEU A 33 -3.98 6.21 1.54
N LEU A 34 -3.55 5.86 2.76
CA LEU A 34 -2.64 4.75 3.02
C LEU A 34 -3.35 3.42 3.33
N GLY A 35 -4.67 3.44 3.57
CA GLY A 35 -5.49 2.24 3.77
C GLY A 35 -6.22 1.82 2.50
N LEU A 36 -7.10 2.68 1.97
CA LEU A 36 -7.88 2.37 0.76
C LEU A 36 -7.01 2.28 -0.49
N GLY A 37 -5.90 3.03 -0.56
CA GLY A 37 -4.93 2.93 -1.66
C GLY A 37 -4.39 1.51 -1.81
N PRO A 38 -3.65 0.98 -0.82
CA PRO A 38 -3.16 -0.40 -0.84
C PRO A 38 -4.27 -1.46 -0.93
N LEU A 39 -5.46 -1.21 -0.35
CA LEU A 39 -6.59 -2.12 -0.50
C LEU A 39 -7.04 -2.25 -1.96
N SER A 40 -7.20 -1.11 -2.64
CA SER A 40 -7.56 -1.08 -4.06
C SER A 40 -6.46 -1.68 -4.93
N TRP A 41 -5.19 -1.47 -4.56
CA TRP A 41 -4.04 -2.05 -5.24
C TRP A 41 -3.98 -3.57 -5.09
N ALA A 42 -4.22 -4.10 -3.88
CA ALA A 42 -4.34 -5.53 -3.66
C ALA A 42 -5.50 -6.13 -4.46
N GLY A 43 -6.66 -5.47 -4.50
CA GLY A 43 -7.78 -5.88 -5.35
C GLY A 43 -7.40 -5.90 -6.84
N HIS A 44 -6.71 -4.87 -7.34
CA HIS A 44 -6.21 -4.84 -8.71
C HIS A 44 -5.22 -5.98 -8.98
N GLN A 45 -4.27 -6.23 -8.07
CA GLN A 45 -3.31 -7.33 -8.22
C GLN A 45 -4.01 -8.68 -8.28
N VAL A 46 -4.99 -8.93 -7.40
CA VAL A 46 -5.72 -10.19 -7.34
C VAL A 46 -6.61 -10.43 -8.57
N HIS A 47 -7.32 -9.40 -9.02
CA HIS A 47 -8.33 -9.57 -10.07
C HIS A 47 -7.84 -9.27 -11.49
N VAL A 48 -6.68 -8.61 -11.64
CA VAL A 48 -6.15 -8.19 -12.95
C VAL A 48 -4.75 -8.71 -13.16
N SER A 49 -3.80 -8.34 -12.29
CA SER A 49 -2.38 -8.63 -12.55
C SER A 49 -2.07 -10.12 -12.41
N LEU A 50 -2.57 -10.79 -11.38
CA LEU A 50 -2.32 -12.21 -11.12
C LEU A 50 -2.81 -13.14 -12.26
N PRO A 51 -4.05 -13.00 -12.77
CA PRO A 51 -4.50 -13.79 -13.92
C PRO A 51 -3.61 -13.61 -15.15
N ILE A 52 -3.25 -12.37 -15.47
CA ILE A 52 -2.42 -12.04 -16.65
C ILE A 52 -1.02 -12.63 -16.49
N ASN A 53 -0.39 -12.46 -15.33
CA ASN A 53 0.93 -13.02 -15.06
C ASN A 53 0.95 -14.55 -15.11
N GLN A 54 -0.14 -15.22 -14.72
CA GLN A 54 -0.21 -16.67 -14.86
C GLN A 54 -0.18 -17.10 -16.33
N PHE A 55 -0.85 -16.38 -17.23
CA PHE A 55 -0.76 -16.63 -18.66
C PHE A 55 0.62 -16.31 -19.24
N LEU A 56 1.22 -15.19 -18.85
CA LEU A 56 2.53 -14.76 -19.36
C LEU A 56 3.66 -15.65 -18.85
N ASP A 57 3.74 -15.85 -17.53
CA ASP A 57 4.91 -16.42 -16.87
C ASP A 57 4.81 -17.94 -16.70
N VAL A 58 3.60 -18.48 -16.50
CA VAL A 58 3.39 -19.93 -16.25
C VAL A 58 3.02 -20.66 -17.53
N PHE A 59 2.07 -20.13 -18.30
CA PHE A 59 1.59 -20.78 -19.52
C PHE A 59 2.33 -20.34 -20.79
N GLY A 60 3.10 -19.24 -20.74
CA GLY A 60 3.88 -18.75 -21.89
C GLY A 60 3.02 -18.34 -23.08
N VAL A 61 1.80 -17.85 -22.83
CA VAL A 61 0.82 -17.50 -23.87
C VAL A 61 1.15 -16.15 -24.49
N ASP A 62 0.98 -16.01 -25.81
CA ASP A 62 1.18 -14.73 -26.49
C ASP A 62 0.20 -13.68 -25.94
N PRO A 63 0.65 -12.45 -25.63
CA PRO A 63 -0.21 -11.42 -25.05
C PRO A 63 -1.50 -11.13 -25.82
N LYS A 64 -1.56 -11.40 -27.13
CA LYS A 64 -2.75 -11.20 -27.96
C LYS A 64 -3.82 -12.28 -27.76
N GLU A 65 -3.43 -13.44 -27.25
CA GLU A 65 -4.32 -14.57 -26.99
C GLU A 65 -4.85 -14.57 -25.55
N ILE A 66 -4.29 -13.74 -24.67
CA ILE A 66 -4.74 -13.59 -23.29
C ILE A 66 -6.08 -12.83 -23.29
N PRO A 67 -7.13 -13.35 -22.61
CA PRO A 67 -8.39 -12.62 -22.42
C PRO A 67 -8.16 -11.24 -21.82
N LEU A 68 -8.99 -10.27 -22.19
CA LEU A 68 -8.82 -8.90 -21.71
C LEU A 68 -9.10 -8.83 -20.19
N PRO A 69 -8.45 -7.91 -19.44
CA PRO A 69 -8.60 -7.79 -17.99
C PRO A 69 -10.04 -7.74 -17.48
N HIS A 70 -10.94 -7.08 -18.22
CA HIS A 70 -12.34 -6.95 -17.83
C HIS A 70 -13.13 -8.27 -17.98
N GLU A 71 -12.68 -9.18 -18.85
CA GLU A 71 -13.30 -10.50 -19.01
C GLU A 71 -13.11 -11.36 -17.76
N PHE A 72 -11.94 -11.29 -17.12
CA PHE A 72 -11.68 -11.97 -15.84
C PHE A 72 -12.55 -11.43 -14.70
N ILE A 73 -12.86 -10.12 -14.69
CA ILE A 73 -13.71 -9.51 -13.68
C ILE A 73 -15.17 -9.93 -13.86
N LEU A 74 -15.66 -9.94 -15.11
CA LEU A 74 -17.05 -10.25 -15.43
C LEU A 74 -17.36 -11.74 -15.42
N ASN A 75 -16.36 -12.57 -15.72
CA ASN A 75 -16.51 -14.02 -15.79
C ASN A 75 -15.69 -14.71 -14.70
N ARG A 76 -16.35 -15.02 -13.58
CA ARG A 76 -15.75 -15.74 -12.46
C ARG A 76 -15.23 -17.12 -12.86
N ASP A 77 -15.82 -17.77 -13.85
CA ASP A 77 -15.40 -19.13 -14.26
C ASP A 77 -14.01 -19.11 -14.90
N LEU A 78 -13.61 -18.01 -15.56
CA LEU A 78 -12.23 -17.83 -16.04
C LEU A 78 -11.24 -17.73 -14.88
N LEU A 79 -11.58 -16.98 -13.83
CA LEU A 79 -10.74 -16.90 -12.62
C LEU A 79 -10.69 -18.23 -11.87
N ALA A 80 -11.81 -18.95 -11.78
CA ALA A 80 -11.90 -20.24 -11.11
C ALA A 80 -11.09 -21.35 -11.81
N GLN A 81 -10.86 -21.23 -13.12
CA GLN A 81 -9.95 -22.12 -13.85
C GLN A 81 -8.48 -21.89 -13.50
N LEU A 82 -8.11 -20.67 -13.12
CA LEU A 82 -6.74 -20.30 -12.72
C LEU A 82 -6.49 -20.55 -11.23
N TYR A 83 -7.48 -20.21 -10.40
CA TYR A 83 -7.44 -20.26 -8.94
C TYR A 83 -8.75 -20.89 -8.45
N LEU A 84 -8.71 -22.16 -8.07
CA LEU A 84 -9.90 -22.96 -7.73
C LEU A 84 -10.73 -22.34 -6.61
N SER A 85 -10.06 -21.67 -5.66
CA SER A 85 -10.68 -20.94 -4.54
C SER A 85 -11.71 -19.88 -4.96
N PHE A 86 -11.64 -19.34 -6.18
CA PHE A 86 -12.65 -18.40 -6.69
C PHE A 86 -14.03 -19.04 -6.91
N ALA A 87 -14.11 -20.37 -7.08
CA ALA A 87 -15.38 -21.09 -7.19
C ALA A 87 -16.20 -21.02 -5.88
N GLU A 88 -15.52 -20.94 -4.73
CA GLU A 88 -16.16 -20.81 -3.40
C GLU A 88 -16.74 -19.40 -3.15
N GLY A 89 -16.37 -18.43 -4.00
CA GLY A 89 -16.78 -17.04 -3.91
C GLY A 89 -16.35 -16.36 -2.61
N ALA A 90 -17.17 -15.44 -2.11
CA ALA A 90 -16.90 -14.70 -0.88
C ALA A 90 -17.32 -15.46 0.40
N THR A 91 -17.86 -16.67 0.30
CA THR A 91 -18.34 -17.43 1.48
C THR A 91 -17.24 -17.64 2.52
N PRO A 92 -16.02 -18.11 2.16
CA PRO A 92 -14.94 -18.31 3.13
C PRO A 92 -14.50 -17.01 3.83
N PHE A 93 -14.64 -15.85 3.20
CA PHE A 93 -14.34 -14.55 3.79
C PHE A 93 -15.26 -14.25 4.97
N PHE A 94 -16.57 -14.42 4.80
CA PHE A 94 -17.57 -14.13 5.84
C PHE A 94 -17.61 -15.19 6.96
N THR A 95 -17.17 -16.42 6.68
CA THR A 95 -17.06 -17.47 7.71
C THR A 95 -15.69 -17.50 8.40
N LEU A 96 -14.80 -16.56 8.08
CA LEU A 96 -13.42 -16.48 8.59
C LEU A 96 -12.56 -17.73 8.28
N ASN A 97 -12.92 -18.50 7.24
CA ASN A 97 -12.15 -19.65 6.78
C ASN A 97 -11.12 -19.21 5.72
N TRP A 98 -10.21 -18.33 6.11
CA TRP A 98 -9.33 -17.61 5.18
C TRP A 98 -8.20 -18.46 4.59
N SER A 99 -7.95 -19.66 5.12
CA SER A 99 -6.97 -20.60 4.55
C SER A 99 -7.28 -20.98 3.10
N LYS A 100 -8.55 -20.86 2.69
CA LYS A 100 -9.03 -21.08 1.32
C LYS A 100 -8.44 -20.12 0.29
N TYR A 101 -7.93 -18.95 0.70
CA TYR A 101 -7.37 -17.96 -0.22
C TYR A 101 -5.86 -18.08 -0.41
N ALA A 102 -5.23 -19.12 0.14
CA ALA A 102 -3.78 -19.32 0.09
C ALA A 102 -3.20 -19.58 -1.32
N GLU A 103 -4.05 -19.81 -2.32
CA GLU A 103 -3.62 -19.97 -3.72
C GLU A 103 -3.10 -18.66 -4.33
N PHE A 104 -3.74 -17.53 -4.01
CA PHE A 104 -3.42 -16.21 -4.57
C PHE A 104 -2.96 -15.18 -3.52
N LEU A 105 -3.15 -15.45 -2.23
CA LEU A 105 -2.56 -14.72 -1.11
C LEU A 105 -1.53 -15.60 -0.39
N THR A 106 -0.32 -15.64 -0.94
CA THR A 106 0.72 -16.54 -0.44
C THR A 106 1.66 -15.86 0.57
N PHE A 107 2.57 -16.63 1.15
CA PHE A 107 3.69 -16.13 1.95
C PHE A 107 4.93 -17.00 1.67
N ARG A 108 5.35 -17.06 0.40
CA ARG A 108 6.45 -17.94 -0.06
C ARG A 108 7.81 -17.40 0.35
N GLY A 109 8.00 -16.09 0.18
CA GLY A 109 9.30 -15.44 0.30
C GLY A 109 10.25 -15.77 -0.85
N GLY A 110 11.31 -14.97 -0.97
CA GLY A 110 12.31 -15.11 -2.02
C GLY A 110 11.86 -14.56 -3.38
N LEU A 111 12.47 -15.08 -4.44
CA LEU A 111 12.21 -14.67 -5.82
C LEU A 111 11.54 -15.80 -6.59
N ASP A 112 10.68 -15.43 -7.53
CA ASP A 112 10.10 -16.35 -8.51
C ASP A 112 11.23 -16.94 -9.37
N PRO A 113 11.39 -18.26 -9.45
CA PRO A 113 12.43 -18.90 -10.24
C PRO A 113 12.29 -18.64 -11.74
N VAL A 114 11.13 -18.21 -12.25
CA VAL A 114 10.92 -17.89 -13.67
C VAL A 114 11.27 -16.44 -13.95
N THR A 115 10.58 -15.50 -13.31
CA THR A 115 10.73 -14.06 -13.58
C THR A 115 11.91 -13.41 -12.85
N VAL A 116 12.44 -14.07 -11.81
CA VAL A 116 13.45 -13.54 -10.88
C VAL A 116 12.93 -12.31 -10.12
N GLY A 117 11.63 -11.98 -10.23
CA GLY A 117 10.95 -10.94 -9.46
C GLY A 117 10.45 -11.46 -8.11
N LEU A 118 9.83 -10.58 -7.31
CA LEU A 118 9.08 -11.02 -6.14
C LEU A 118 7.79 -11.72 -6.58
N TRP A 119 7.33 -12.69 -5.80
CA TRP A 119 6.04 -13.33 -6.03
C TRP A 119 4.90 -12.32 -5.97
N LEU A 120 4.16 -12.16 -7.07
CA LEU A 120 3.05 -11.19 -7.14
C LEU A 120 1.93 -11.54 -6.13
N THR A 121 1.76 -12.81 -5.81
CA THR A 121 0.84 -13.31 -4.77
C THR A 121 1.28 -12.88 -3.36
N ASP A 122 2.58 -12.87 -3.07
CA ASP A 122 3.11 -12.34 -1.81
C ASP A 122 2.98 -10.81 -1.75
N VAL A 123 3.20 -10.12 -2.88
CA VAL A 123 3.01 -8.66 -2.98
C VAL A 123 1.54 -8.29 -2.76
N ALA A 124 0.59 -9.05 -3.31
CA ALA A 124 -0.85 -8.83 -3.08
C ALA A 124 -1.22 -9.01 -1.61
N HIS A 125 -0.72 -10.08 -0.97
CA HIS A 125 -0.93 -10.30 0.45
C HIS A 125 -0.31 -9.18 1.30
N HIS A 126 0.89 -8.72 0.95
CA HIS A 126 1.55 -7.61 1.64
C HIS A 126 0.72 -6.31 1.60
N HIS A 127 0.19 -5.94 0.42
CA HIS A 127 -0.65 -4.74 0.29
C HIS A 127 -1.96 -4.87 1.07
N LEU A 128 -2.58 -6.06 1.06
CA LEU A 128 -3.78 -6.32 1.86
C LEU A 128 -3.49 -6.19 3.36
N ALA A 129 -2.38 -6.74 3.84
CA ALA A 129 -1.97 -6.62 5.24
C ALA A 129 -1.71 -5.17 5.65
N ILE A 130 -0.97 -4.41 4.82
CA ILE A 130 -0.72 -2.98 5.04
C ILE A 130 -2.03 -2.18 5.04
N ALA A 131 -2.94 -2.48 4.11
CA ALA A 131 -4.24 -1.81 4.05
C ALA A 131 -5.01 -1.95 5.36
N ILE A 132 -5.08 -3.17 5.92
CA ILE A 132 -5.78 -3.42 7.19
C ILE A 132 -5.11 -2.65 8.33
N ILE A 133 -3.78 -2.65 8.41
CA ILE A 133 -3.03 -1.91 9.45
C ILE A 133 -3.39 -0.42 9.38
N PHE A 134 -3.36 0.18 8.19
CA PHE A 134 -3.62 1.61 8.03
C PHE A 134 -5.10 2.00 8.18
N LEU A 135 -6.02 1.13 7.76
CA LEU A 135 -7.46 1.31 8.00
C LEU A 135 -7.79 1.34 9.49
N ILE A 136 -7.12 0.50 10.29
CA ILE A 136 -7.26 0.52 11.75
C ILE A 136 -6.54 1.74 12.35
N ALA A 137 -5.31 2.03 11.91
CA ALA A 137 -4.52 3.17 12.41
C ALA A 137 -5.24 4.51 12.20
N GLY A 138 -5.93 4.70 11.07
CA GLY A 138 -6.72 5.91 10.78
C GLY A 138 -8.02 6.03 11.58
N ARG A 139 -8.23 5.18 12.59
CA ARG A 139 -9.32 5.31 13.58
C ARG A 139 -8.81 5.68 14.98
N MET A 140 -7.51 5.91 15.13
CA MET A 140 -6.89 6.18 16.42
C MET A 140 -7.23 7.58 16.96
N TYR A 141 -7.35 8.60 16.10
CA TYR A 141 -7.48 9.99 16.55
C TYR A 141 -8.93 10.43 16.72
N ARG A 142 -9.20 11.21 17.75
CA ARG A 142 -10.55 11.68 18.10
C ARG A 142 -11.03 12.70 17.07
N THR A 143 -12.26 12.50 16.59
CA THR A 143 -12.95 13.44 15.68
C THR A 143 -14.33 13.77 16.25
N ASN A 144 -15.27 14.23 15.42
CA ASN A 144 -16.61 14.70 15.81
C ASN A 144 -17.46 13.67 16.59
N TRP A 145 -17.10 12.39 16.56
CA TRP A 145 -17.83 11.30 17.21
C TRP A 145 -17.40 11.07 18.67
N GLY A 146 -16.47 11.87 19.21
CA GLY A 146 -16.07 11.85 20.61
C GLY A 146 -15.18 10.68 21.04
N ILE A 147 -15.01 9.65 20.20
CA ILE A 147 -14.16 8.47 20.45
C ILE A 147 -12.81 8.64 19.75
N GLY A 148 -11.73 8.24 20.42
CA GLY A 148 -10.35 8.28 19.93
C GLY A 148 -9.43 9.09 20.86
N HIS A 149 -8.20 9.31 20.43
CA HIS A 149 -7.20 10.05 21.19
C HIS A 149 -7.02 11.48 20.67
N GLY A 150 -6.94 12.46 21.58
CA GLY A 150 -6.47 13.81 21.25
C GLY A 150 -4.95 13.79 21.08
N LEU A 151 -4.43 14.34 19.98
CA LEU A 151 -2.99 14.28 19.71
C LEU A 151 -2.20 15.10 20.74
N LYS A 152 -2.74 16.25 21.13
CA LYS A 152 -2.18 17.07 22.20
C LYS A 152 -2.14 16.34 23.54
N ASP A 153 -3.23 15.66 23.90
CA ASP A 153 -3.33 14.90 25.15
C ASP A 153 -2.26 13.79 25.20
N ILE A 154 -2.07 13.07 24.09
CA ILE A 154 -1.01 12.07 23.96
C ILE A 154 0.36 12.73 24.18
N LEU A 155 0.66 13.82 23.48
CA LEU A 155 1.96 14.47 23.57
C LEU A 155 2.27 14.95 25.00
N GLU A 156 1.33 15.65 25.63
CA GLU A 156 1.52 16.22 26.97
C GLU A 156 1.57 15.16 28.08
N ALA A 157 0.97 13.98 27.87
CA ALA A 157 1.06 12.87 28.80
C ALA A 157 2.46 12.21 28.82
N HIS A 158 3.24 12.34 27.74
CA HIS A 158 4.56 11.73 27.64
C HIS A 158 5.64 12.62 28.30
N LYS A 159 5.85 12.38 29.60
CA LYS A 159 6.90 13.03 30.41
C LYS A 159 7.68 11.99 31.19
N GLY A 160 9.00 12.06 31.10
CA GLY A 160 9.92 11.20 31.84
C GLY A 160 10.67 11.96 32.94
N PRO A 161 11.32 11.22 33.87
CA PRO A 161 12.07 11.80 34.99
C PRO A 161 13.24 12.69 34.56
N PHE A 162 13.76 12.50 33.33
CA PHE A 162 14.91 13.25 32.80
C PHE A 162 14.55 14.24 31.68
N THR A 163 13.29 14.32 31.25
CA THR A 163 12.89 15.09 30.05
C THR A 163 12.26 16.45 30.37
N GLY A 164 12.31 16.89 31.63
CA GLY A 164 11.70 18.15 32.08
C GLY A 164 10.20 18.21 31.77
N GLN A 165 9.78 19.18 30.96
CA GLN A 165 8.37 19.34 30.56
C GLN A 165 7.91 18.38 29.45
N GLY A 166 8.76 17.46 28.98
CA GLY A 166 8.43 16.50 27.92
C GLY A 166 8.06 17.19 26.61
N HIS A 167 6.96 16.75 25.97
CA HIS A 167 6.53 17.27 24.66
C HIS A 167 5.59 18.49 24.72
N LYS A 168 5.56 19.22 25.84
CA LYS A 168 4.71 20.41 25.97
C LYS A 168 5.03 21.45 24.89
N GLY A 169 4.01 21.96 24.19
CA GLY A 169 4.16 22.96 23.13
C GLY A 169 4.45 22.38 21.73
N LEU A 170 4.75 21.08 21.62
CA LEU A 170 5.08 20.47 20.33
C LEU A 170 3.87 20.43 19.38
N TYR A 171 2.67 20.20 19.94
CA TYR A 171 1.43 20.24 19.17
C TYR A 171 1.22 21.62 18.52
N GLU A 172 1.40 22.69 19.29
CA GLU A 172 1.25 24.05 18.79
C GLU A 172 2.30 24.38 17.72
N ILE A 173 3.55 23.99 17.93
CA ILE A 173 4.62 24.19 16.93
C ILE A 173 4.26 23.53 15.60
N LEU A 174 3.83 22.26 15.63
CA LEU A 174 3.51 21.50 14.41
C LEU A 174 2.21 21.96 13.75
N THR A 175 1.23 22.46 14.50
CA THR A 175 -0.06 22.92 13.93
C THR A 175 -0.03 24.39 13.48
N THR A 176 0.94 25.18 13.91
CA THR A 176 1.05 26.61 13.54
C THR A 176 2.18 26.92 12.57
N SER A 177 3.26 26.11 12.54
CA SER A 177 4.40 26.34 11.67
C SER A 177 4.45 25.34 10.51
N TRP A 178 4.19 25.83 9.30
CA TRP A 178 4.38 25.09 8.06
C TRP A 178 5.84 24.68 7.83
N HIS A 179 6.80 25.51 8.26
CA HIS A 179 8.22 25.19 8.16
C HIS A 179 8.59 24.02 9.08
N ALA A 180 7.98 23.91 10.26
CA ALA A 180 8.19 22.79 11.16
C ALA A 180 7.67 21.48 10.55
N GLN A 181 6.44 21.49 9.99
CA GLN A 181 5.89 20.32 9.28
C GLN A 181 6.75 19.95 8.06
N LEU A 182 7.12 20.93 7.24
CA LEU A 182 7.93 20.70 6.04
C LEU A 182 9.29 20.09 6.39
N SER A 183 9.96 20.61 7.41
CA SER A 183 11.26 20.09 7.86
C SER A 183 11.14 18.62 8.30
N LEU A 184 10.13 18.28 9.09
CA LEU A 184 9.88 16.90 9.52
C LEU A 184 9.55 15.98 8.33
N ASN A 185 8.67 16.43 7.44
CA ASN A 185 8.26 15.65 6.27
C ASN A 185 9.44 15.37 5.33
N LEU A 186 10.32 16.36 5.10
CA LEU A 186 11.52 16.17 4.29
C LEU A 186 12.52 15.21 4.95
N ALA A 187 12.68 15.26 6.27
CA ALA A 187 13.53 14.33 7.00
C ALA A 187 13.02 12.88 6.87
N VAL A 188 11.71 12.67 7.08
CA VAL A 188 11.10 11.33 6.97
C VAL A 188 11.13 10.83 5.53
N LEU A 189 10.76 11.66 4.56
CA LEU A 189 10.76 11.26 3.14
C LEU A 189 12.17 10.97 2.63
N GLY A 190 13.17 11.73 3.09
CA GLY A 190 14.58 11.47 2.81
C GLY A 190 15.02 10.11 3.35
N LEU A 191 14.67 9.79 4.60
CA LEU A 191 14.96 8.49 5.20
C LEU A 191 14.29 7.34 4.43
N VAL A 192 13.01 7.47 4.10
CA VAL A 192 12.27 6.46 3.31
C VAL A 192 12.92 6.26 1.94
N SER A 193 13.29 7.34 1.27
CA SER A 193 13.93 7.27 -0.06
C SER A 193 15.26 6.52 0.01
N ILE A 194 16.06 6.77 1.05
CA ILE A 194 17.32 6.06 1.28
C ILE A 194 17.06 4.58 1.58
N SER A 195 16.08 4.25 2.41
CA SER A 195 15.73 2.85 2.71
C SER A 195 15.27 2.09 1.48
N VAL A 196 14.46 2.70 0.60
CA VAL A 196 14.03 2.10 -0.66
C VAL A 196 15.25 1.75 -1.54
N VAL A 197 16.19 2.68 -1.71
CA VAL A 197 17.42 2.43 -2.48
C VAL A 197 18.30 1.38 -1.78
N GLY A 198 18.44 1.47 -0.46
CA GLY A 198 19.26 0.56 0.35
C GLY A 198 18.79 -0.89 0.29
N VAL A 199 17.48 -1.13 0.20
CA VAL A 199 16.91 -2.48 0.06
C VAL A 199 16.93 -2.95 -1.40
N THR A 200 16.69 -2.06 -2.37
CA THR A 200 16.65 -2.44 -3.79
C THR A 200 18.03 -2.75 -4.37
N ASN A 201 19.11 -2.11 -3.91
CA ASN A 201 20.45 -2.31 -4.49
C ASN A 201 21.02 -3.73 -4.25
N PRO A 202 20.95 -4.33 -3.04
CA PRO A 202 21.31 -5.73 -2.84
C PRO A 202 20.43 -6.69 -3.66
N LEU A 203 19.12 -6.44 -3.72
CA LEU A 203 18.19 -7.25 -4.52
C LEU A 203 18.53 -7.21 -6.01
N LEU A 204 18.88 -6.02 -6.53
CA LEU A 204 19.32 -5.86 -7.92
C LEU A 204 20.60 -6.67 -8.21
N ARG A 205 21.55 -6.71 -7.27
CA ARG A 205 22.77 -7.51 -7.41
C ARG A 205 22.48 -9.01 -7.39
N ILE A 206 21.53 -9.47 -6.57
CA ILE A 206 21.10 -10.88 -6.56
C ILE A 206 20.43 -11.22 -7.89
N TRP A 207 19.52 -10.36 -8.34
CA TRP A 207 18.82 -10.50 -9.62
C TRP A 207 19.80 -10.58 -10.80
N GLN A 208 20.80 -9.70 -10.85
CA GLN A 208 21.85 -9.74 -11.88
C GLN A 208 22.61 -11.08 -11.90
N LYS A 209 22.93 -11.63 -10.73
CA LYS A 209 23.64 -12.93 -10.63
C LYS A 209 22.78 -14.08 -11.13
N GLU A 210 21.50 -14.13 -10.76
CA GLU A 210 20.60 -15.21 -11.18
C GLU A 210 20.30 -15.17 -12.68
N ILE A 211 20.22 -13.98 -13.28
CA ILE A 211 20.08 -13.85 -14.74
C ILE A 211 21.30 -14.36 -15.48
N ILE A 212 22.49 -13.94 -15.06
CA ILE A 212 23.74 -14.40 -15.67
C ILE A 212 23.84 -15.93 -15.60
N LYS A 213 23.47 -16.52 -14.44
CA LYS A 213 23.44 -17.97 -14.27
C LYS A 213 22.49 -18.66 -15.26
N LYS A 214 21.29 -18.12 -15.47
CA LYS A 214 20.33 -18.66 -16.45
C LYS A 214 20.83 -18.54 -17.88
N GLU A 215 21.43 -17.42 -18.26
CA GLU A 215 22.01 -17.24 -19.59
C GLU A 215 23.14 -18.24 -19.86
N LEU A 216 23.99 -18.51 -18.87
CA LEU A 216 25.05 -19.52 -18.98
C LEU A 216 24.46 -20.93 -19.16
N GLN A 217 23.47 -21.30 -18.35
CA GLN A 217 22.80 -22.60 -18.50
C GLN A 217 22.14 -22.77 -19.87
N TYR A 218 21.52 -21.71 -20.41
CA TYR A 218 20.94 -21.74 -21.75
C TYR A 218 22.00 -21.95 -22.84
N LYS A 219 23.18 -21.32 -22.70
CA LYS A 219 24.30 -21.51 -23.63
C LYS A 219 24.93 -22.90 -23.56
N ASP A 220 24.87 -23.58 -22.42
CA ASP A 220 25.40 -24.95 -22.27
C ASP A 220 24.45 -26.03 -22.85
N LEU A 221 23.19 -25.67 -23.12
CA LEU A 221 22.15 -26.55 -23.69
C LEU A 221 22.06 -26.49 -25.22
N HIS A 222 22.81 -25.60 -25.88
CA HIS A 222 22.80 -25.34 -27.32
C HIS A 222 24.21 -25.25 -27.91
#